data_AF-A0A077PC47-F1
#
_entry.id   AF-A0A077PC47-F1
#
_cell.length_a   1.000
_cell.length_b   1.000
_cell.length_c   1.000
_cell.angle_alpha   90.00
_cell.angle_beta   90.00
_cell.angle_gamma   90.00
#
_symmetry.space_group_name_H-M   'P 1'
#
loop_
_entity.id
_entity.type
_entity.pdbx_description
1 polymer ?
#
loop_
_entity_poly.entity_id
_entity_poly.type
_entity_poly.pdbx_seq_one_letter_code
_entity_poly.pdbx_strand_id
1 'polypeptide(L)'
;MIDFDTIPSSLRKPGKYFEFNTRMATRTLPGNPQRVLIIAPMGDDGQADALRPLDIYSDNEAARQFGAGSLAHLMARAAIQANSYLQLQVIGLKTARAGQAAQATLSLTGPATGSGTLYLWVGDQRLDIAVEAGDSLDTLNGAVVAAVTAATALPVTATPLNQGTADAPRYGITLAVRQAGEFGNAIRLKTACTAKGIGVTLSDMAGGENDPDIQPALDAVFAAGHHIIISPFSTKTALLALRTHLDKTGNALEQRGAIGVAGWTGTLATGTTLAGDINDGRLTLGWYPGSARLPAELAAAYGAVIAREEDPARPLNTLPLAGMDITPVMHRASRNEQENALHNGLTPIEVGAGDRVQIVRAITTYTRNADSVDDISLLDLTTIRTLDYTRKACRERISQRFPRDKLNERTRQKVRSELLDVLLKLEDSEILEQVEENKDKLIVERNDKDPNRLDAEIPADVVNGLHVFAGRIDLYL
;
A
#
# COMPACT_ATOMS: atom_id res chain seq x y z
N MET A 1 20.54 46.29 -8.98
CA MET A 1 19.68 47.08 -8.10
C MET A 1 19.12 46.14 -7.04
N ILE A 2 19.26 46.52 -5.76
CA ILE A 2 18.72 45.79 -4.61
C ILE A 2 17.26 46.24 -4.45
N ASP A 3 16.33 45.29 -4.42
CA ASP A 3 14.89 45.55 -4.23
C ASP A 3 14.51 45.28 -2.77
N PHE A 4 13.61 46.10 -2.21
CA PHE A 4 13.12 45.98 -0.84
C PHE A 4 11.63 45.58 -0.81
N ASP A 5 11.25 44.69 0.10
CA ASP A 5 9.90 44.11 0.21
C ASP A 5 8.96 44.92 1.11
N THR A 6 9.49 45.42 2.21
CA THR A 6 8.72 46.10 3.26
C THR A 6 9.09 47.57 3.41
N ILE A 7 10.32 47.95 3.03
CA ILE A 7 10.76 49.33 3.05
C ILE A 7 10.23 50.05 1.80
N PRO A 8 9.29 51.00 1.93
CA PRO A 8 8.68 51.65 0.77
C PRO A 8 9.65 52.59 0.06
N SER A 9 9.62 52.63 -1.28
CA SER A 9 10.43 53.58 -2.06
C SER A 9 10.03 55.05 -1.85
N SER A 10 8.81 55.30 -1.36
CA SER A 10 8.29 56.63 -1.03
C SER A 10 8.68 57.13 0.37
N LEU A 11 9.50 56.38 1.12
CA LEU A 11 9.86 56.69 2.50
C LEU A 11 10.75 57.95 2.57
N ARG A 12 10.21 59.04 3.14
CA ARG A 12 10.89 60.35 3.24
C ARG A 12 11.57 60.61 4.60
N LYS A 13 11.25 59.82 5.63
CA LYS A 13 11.77 60.01 6.99
C LYS A 13 13.23 59.52 7.07
N PRO A 14 14.22 60.38 7.38
CA PRO A 14 15.61 59.95 7.56
C PRO A 14 15.74 58.89 8.66
N GLY A 15 16.52 57.84 8.41
CA GLY A 15 16.68 56.72 9.35
C GLY A 15 17.58 55.60 8.83
N LYS A 16 17.81 54.58 9.66
CA LYS A 16 18.44 53.31 9.26
C LYS A 16 17.34 52.26 9.32
N TYR A 17 16.99 51.72 8.17
CA TYR A 17 15.94 50.72 8.04
C TYR A 17 16.59 49.44 7.53
N PHE A 18 16.28 48.34 8.20
CA PHE A 18 16.73 47.00 7.84
C PHE A 18 15.48 46.15 7.66
N GLU A 19 15.46 45.32 6.62
CA GLU A 19 14.45 44.30 6.44
C GLU A 19 15.09 42.93 6.34
N PHE A 20 14.34 41.90 6.73
CA PHE A 20 14.78 40.52 6.63
C PHE A 20 14.23 39.92 5.33
N ASN A 21 15.13 39.47 4.46
CA ASN A 21 14.76 38.68 3.29
C ASN A 21 14.91 37.20 3.64
N THR A 22 13.78 36.50 3.79
CA THR A 22 13.75 35.06 4.07
C THR A 22 13.70 34.19 2.82
N ARG A 23 13.61 34.78 1.61
CA ARG A 23 13.55 34.03 0.35
C ARG A 23 14.80 33.16 0.17
N MET A 24 15.96 33.61 0.68
CA MET A 24 17.24 32.88 0.66
C MET A 24 17.45 31.89 1.81
N ALA A 25 16.54 31.81 2.78
CA ALA A 25 16.75 31.02 4.00
C ALA A 25 16.91 29.51 3.74
N THR A 26 16.13 28.97 2.81
CA THR A 26 16.17 27.55 2.42
C THR A 26 16.81 27.37 1.04
N ARG A 27 17.91 26.62 0.99
CA ARG A 27 18.64 26.27 -0.25
C ARG A 27 18.70 24.77 -0.51
N THR A 28 18.30 23.94 0.44
CA THR A 28 18.25 22.48 0.30
C THR A 28 17.05 22.05 -0.54
N LEU A 29 17.02 20.76 -0.92
CA LEU A 29 15.82 20.09 -1.42
C LEU A 29 14.79 19.94 -0.28
N PRO A 30 13.50 19.84 -0.59
CA PRO A 30 12.48 19.58 0.42
C PRO A 30 12.62 18.16 0.98
N GLY A 31 12.19 17.93 2.22
CA GLY A 31 12.10 16.56 2.73
C GLY A 31 11.12 15.71 1.92
N ASN A 32 11.32 14.39 1.92
CA ASN A 32 10.44 13.44 1.24
C ASN A 32 9.67 12.50 2.20
N PRO A 33 8.92 13.04 3.19
CA PRO A 33 8.22 12.20 4.16
C PRO A 33 7.20 11.30 3.47
N GLN A 34 7.25 10.00 3.72
CA GLN A 34 6.31 9.03 3.13
C GLN A 34 5.10 8.81 4.05
N ARG A 35 4.11 9.69 3.98
CA ARG A 35 2.82 9.52 4.70
C ARG A 35 1.96 8.47 4.04
N VAL A 36 1.58 7.45 4.80
CA VAL A 36 0.77 6.32 4.33
C VAL A 36 -0.66 6.42 4.85
N LEU A 37 -1.62 6.15 3.98
CA LEU A 37 -3.03 5.97 4.32
C LEU A 37 -3.44 4.52 4.07
N ILE A 38 -3.96 3.85 5.08
CA ILE A 38 -4.72 2.60 4.91
C ILE A 38 -6.20 2.94 4.90
N ILE A 39 -6.90 2.48 3.86
CA ILE A 39 -8.36 2.46 3.84
C ILE A 39 -8.78 1.05 4.21
N ALA A 40 -9.67 0.86 5.18
CA ALA A 40 -10.10 -0.48 5.55
C ALA A 40 -11.43 -0.51 6.32
N PRO A 41 -12.21 -1.60 6.19
CA PRO A 41 -13.35 -1.89 7.06
C PRO A 41 -12.95 -1.88 8.54
N MET A 42 -13.68 -1.14 9.35
CA MET A 42 -13.61 -1.16 10.82
C MET A 42 -14.73 -2.02 11.42
N GLY A 43 -14.49 -2.59 12.59
CA GLY A 43 -15.47 -3.36 13.35
C GLY A 43 -16.45 -2.45 14.08
N ASP A 44 -17.64 -2.97 14.39
CA ASP A 44 -18.69 -2.21 15.08
C ASP A 44 -18.29 -1.79 16.51
N ASP A 45 -17.35 -2.53 17.12
CA ASP A 45 -16.80 -2.25 18.45
C ASP A 45 -15.64 -1.21 18.42
N GLY A 46 -15.29 -0.67 17.25
CA GLY A 46 -14.25 0.35 17.10
C GLY A 46 -14.67 1.71 17.67
N GLN A 47 -13.74 2.41 18.33
CA GLN A 47 -13.98 3.75 18.90
C GLN A 47 -13.89 4.90 17.89
N ALA A 48 -13.20 4.69 16.76
CA ALA A 48 -13.00 5.73 15.76
C ALA A 48 -14.28 6.03 14.98
N ASP A 49 -14.46 7.28 14.59
CA ASP A 49 -15.53 7.64 13.66
C ASP A 49 -15.17 7.17 12.24
N ALA A 50 -16.11 6.47 11.59
CA ALA A 50 -15.96 6.10 10.19
C ALA A 50 -15.73 7.33 9.30
N LEU A 51 -14.97 7.16 8.21
CA LEU A 51 -14.60 8.21 7.25
C LEU A 51 -13.80 9.37 7.85
N ARG A 52 -13.19 9.19 9.04
CA ARG A 52 -12.22 10.14 9.59
C ARG A 52 -10.84 9.48 9.67
N PRO A 53 -9.80 10.05 9.04
CA PRO A 53 -8.46 9.53 9.15
C PRO A 53 -7.93 9.74 10.58
N LEU A 54 -7.27 8.72 11.13
CA LEU A 54 -6.63 8.76 12.44
C LEU A 54 -5.18 8.28 12.32
N ASP A 55 -4.26 8.98 12.97
CA ASP A 55 -2.86 8.54 13.10
C ASP A 55 -2.77 7.33 14.02
N ILE A 56 -2.02 6.31 13.62
CA ILE A 56 -1.89 5.05 14.37
C ILE A 56 -0.40 4.74 14.57
N TYR A 57 -0.03 4.50 15.84
CA TYR A 57 1.36 4.27 16.22
C TYR A 57 1.63 2.85 16.73
N SER A 58 0.58 2.06 16.98
CA SER A 58 0.73 0.70 17.48
C SER A 58 -0.44 -0.21 17.11
N ASP A 59 -0.16 -1.51 17.11
CA ASP A 59 -1.15 -2.58 16.94
C ASP A 59 -2.32 -2.46 17.95
N ASN A 60 -2.01 -2.29 19.23
CA ASN A 60 -3.00 -2.14 20.30
C ASN A 60 -3.86 -0.87 20.17
N GLU A 61 -3.33 0.19 19.57
CA GLU A 61 -4.11 1.38 19.24
C GLU A 61 -5.06 1.11 18.08
N ALA A 62 -4.57 0.48 17.00
CA ALA A 62 -5.40 0.07 15.87
C ALA A 62 -6.56 -0.83 16.31
N ALA A 63 -6.30 -1.81 17.18
CA ALA A 63 -7.32 -2.70 17.74
C ALA A 63 -8.41 -1.95 18.51
N ARG A 64 -8.04 -0.95 19.32
CA ARG A 64 -9.01 -0.14 20.09
C ARG A 64 -9.82 0.79 19.19
N GLN A 65 -9.16 1.42 18.22
CA GLN A 65 -9.79 2.43 17.38
C GLN A 65 -10.68 1.82 16.30
N PHE A 66 -10.26 0.73 15.66
CA PHE A 66 -11.00 0.13 14.55
C PHE A 66 -11.62 -1.22 14.89
N GLY A 67 -11.48 -1.71 16.12
CA GLY A 67 -12.00 -3.00 16.57
C GLY A 67 -10.98 -4.12 16.38
N ALA A 68 -10.76 -4.92 17.43
CA ALA A 68 -9.84 -6.05 17.40
C ALA A 68 -10.33 -7.11 16.39
N GLY A 69 -9.40 -7.62 15.60
CA GLY A 69 -9.68 -8.57 14.52
C GLY A 69 -10.35 -7.96 13.28
N SER A 70 -10.60 -6.65 13.23
CA SER A 70 -11.07 -5.99 12.00
C SER A 70 -10.00 -5.99 10.91
N LEU A 71 -10.40 -5.87 9.64
CA LEU A 71 -9.46 -5.74 8.53
C LEU A 71 -8.55 -4.52 8.69
N ALA A 72 -9.07 -3.40 9.19
CA ALA A 72 -8.28 -2.22 9.53
C ALA A 72 -7.19 -2.50 10.58
N HIS A 73 -7.52 -3.24 11.64
CA HIS A 73 -6.55 -3.67 12.64
C HIS A 73 -5.49 -4.60 12.04
N LEU A 74 -5.88 -5.61 11.25
CA LEU A 74 -4.96 -6.55 10.62
C LEU A 74 -3.99 -5.85 9.65
N MET A 75 -4.49 -4.93 8.82
CA MET A 75 -3.67 -4.14 7.91
C MET A 75 -2.71 -3.22 8.66
N ALA A 76 -3.17 -2.49 9.69
CA ALA A 76 -2.32 -1.63 10.50
C ALA A 76 -1.19 -2.43 11.18
N ARG A 77 -1.53 -3.60 11.74
CA ARG A 77 -0.56 -4.53 12.33
C ARG A 77 0.49 -4.97 11.32
N ALA A 78 0.08 -5.40 10.12
CA ALA A 78 0.99 -5.83 9.06
C ALA A 78 1.91 -4.69 8.59
N ALA A 79 1.39 -3.48 8.44
CA ALA A 79 2.17 -2.29 8.07
C ALA A 79 3.22 -1.94 9.14
N ILE A 80 2.82 -1.91 10.42
CA ILE A 80 3.72 -1.57 11.54
C ILE A 80 4.80 -2.65 11.73
N GLN A 81 4.46 -3.93 11.55
CA GLN A 81 5.44 -5.02 11.58
C GLN A 81 6.48 -4.91 10.46
N ALA A 82 6.06 -4.48 9.27
CA ALA A 82 6.93 -4.29 8.13
C ALA A 82 7.80 -3.03 8.25
N ASN A 83 7.28 -1.96 8.84
CA ASN A 83 8.00 -0.70 9.10
C ASN A 83 7.51 -0.05 10.41
N SER A 84 8.30 -0.17 11.48
CA SER A 84 7.92 0.33 12.81
C SER A 84 7.95 1.86 12.96
N TYR A 85 8.59 2.58 12.04
CA TYR A 85 8.68 4.06 12.06
C TYR A 85 7.76 4.72 11.03
N LEU A 86 6.78 3.98 10.52
CA LEU A 86 5.84 4.43 9.51
C LEU A 86 4.98 5.60 10.01
N GLN A 87 4.83 6.64 9.18
CA GLN A 87 3.80 7.66 9.38
C GLN A 87 2.46 7.13 8.85
N LEU A 88 1.77 6.36 9.69
CA LEU A 88 0.56 5.65 9.32
C LEU A 88 -0.71 6.40 9.75
N GLN A 89 -1.57 6.68 8.78
CA GLN A 89 -2.98 7.00 9.01
C GLN A 89 -3.87 5.86 8.55
N VAL A 90 -4.96 5.64 9.26
CA VAL A 90 -6.00 4.68 8.89
C VAL A 90 -7.34 5.41 8.83
N ILE A 91 -8.12 5.17 7.78
CA ILE A 91 -9.50 5.64 7.66
C ILE A 91 -10.45 4.44 7.62
N GLY A 92 -11.34 4.39 8.61
CA GLY A 92 -12.28 3.29 8.78
C GLY A 92 -13.49 3.39 7.84
N LEU A 93 -13.86 2.26 7.24
CA LEU A 93 -15.10 2.08 6.49
C LEU A 93 -16.10 1.26 7.30
N LYS A 94 -17.38 1.62 7.24
CA LYS A 94 -18.44 0.71 7.72
C LYS A 94 -18.62 -0.43 6.72
N THR A 95 -19.11 -1.57 7.21
CA THR A 95 -19.52 -2.68 6.35
C THR A 95 -20.63 -2.23 5.39
N ALA A 96 -20.69 -2.84 4.20
CA ALA A 96 -21.73 -2.51 3.23
C ALA A 96 -23.11 -2.92 3.79
N ARG A 97 -24.15 -2.09 3.53
CA ARG A 97 -25.50 -2.34 4.06
C ARG A 97 -26.09 -3.70 3.64
N ALA A 98 -25.75 -4.16 2.44
CA ALA A 98 -26.12 -5.46 1.90
C ALA A 98 -24.93 -6.44 1.85
N GLY A 99 -23.89 -6.18 2.65
CA GLY A 99 -22.76 -7.08 2.79
C GLY A 99 -23.16 -8.39 3.44
N GLN A 100 -22.55 -9.48 3.00
CA GLN A 100 -22.63 -10.78 3.67
C GLN A 100 -21.27 -11.16 4.24
N ALA A 101 -21.26 -11.70 5.45
CA ALA A 101 -20.04 -12.23 6.06
C ALA A 101 -19.77 -13.63 5.51
N ALA A 102 -18.55 -13.88 5.05
CA ALA A 102 -18.14 -15.22 4.68
C ALA A 102 -18.22 -16.16 5.89
N GLN A 103 -18.54 -17.43 5.63
CA GLN A 103 -18.64 -18.46 6.65
C GLN A 103 -17.91 -19.72 6.21
N ALA A 104 -17.42 -20.46 7.20
CA ALA A 104 -16.98 -21.84 7.07
C ALA A 104 -17.61 -22.68 8.18
N THR A 105 -17.67 -23.99 7.94
CA THR A 105 -18.12 -24.96 8.93
C THR A 105 -16.96 -25.87 9.32
N LEU A 106 -16.75 -26.00 10.63
CA LEU A 106 -15.89 -27.01 11.24
C LEU A 106 -16.77 -28.06 11.91
N SER A 107 -16.70 -29.30 11.43
CA SER A 107 -17.43 -30.43 11.99
C SER A 107 -16.47 -31.46 12.55
N LEU A 108 -16.75 -31.91 13.77
CA LEU A 108 -15.97 -32.92 14.48
C LEU A 108 -16.77 -34.22 14.58
N THR A 109 -16.10 -35.36 14.44
CA THR A 109 -16.67 -36.69 14.71
C THR A 109 -15.88 -37.36 15.82
N GLY A 110 -16.50 -38.23 16.62
CA GLY A 110 -15.93 -38.74 17.87
C GLY A 110 -16.87 -39.72 18.58
N PRO A 111 -16.50 -40.22 19.78
CA PRO A 111 -15.70 -39.54 20.80
C PRO A 111 -14.17 -39.68 20.66
N ALA A 112 -13.44 -38.84 21.40
CA ALA A 112 -11.98 -38.94 21.51
C ALA A 112 -11.58 -40.26 22.21
N THR A 113 -10.78 -41.08 21.54
CA THR A 113 -10.27 -42.37 22.08
C THR A 113 -8.86 -42.26 22.65
N GLY A 114 -8.24 -41.09 22.54
CA GLY A 114 -6.95 -40.79 23.16
C GLY A 114 -6.68 -39.30 23.16
N SER A 115 -5.91 -38.84 24.15
CA SER A 115 -5.57 -37.42 24.29
C SER A 115 -4.68 -36.92 23.15
N GLY A 116 -4.76 -35.63 22.87
CA GLY A 116 -3.96 -34.95 21.86
C GLY A 116 -4.32 -33.49 21.75
N THR A 117 -4.02 -32.90 20.61
CA THR A 117 -4.30 -31.49 20.30
C THR A 117 -5.00 -31.38 18.96
N LEU A 118 -6.07 -30.58 18.93
CA LEU A 118 -6.69 -30.05 17.73
C LEU A 118 -6.08 -28.68 17.42
N TYR A 119 -5.45 -28.56 16.26
CA TYR A 119 -4.88 -27.33 15.75
C TYR A 119 -5.85 -26.70 14.75
N LEU A 120 -6.17 -25.42 14.94
CA LEU A 120 -6.94 -24.60 14.02
C LEU A 120 -6.09 -23.40 13.60
N TRP A 121 -5.85 -23.25 12.31
CA TRP A 121 -5.23 -22.06 11.72
C TRP A 121 -6.31 -21.19 11.10
N VAL A 122 -6.27 -19.89 11.40
CA VAL A 122 -7.06 -18.84 10.76
C VAL A 122 -6.07 -17.82 10.22
N GLY A 123 -5.94 -17.79 8.89
CA GLY A 123 -4.80 -17.13 8.25
C GLY A 123 -3.48 -17.76 8.72
N ASP A 124 -2.55 -16.93 9.18
CA ASP A 124 -1.27 -17.37 9.73
C ASP A 124 -1.28 -17.65 11.24
N GLN A 125 -2.38 -17.33 11.94
CA GLN A 125 -2.49 -17.54 13.38
C GLN A 125 -2.95 -18.96 13.70
N ARG A 126 -2.25 -19.63 14.62
CA ARG A 126 -2.55 -20.99 15.09
C ARG A 126 -3.16 -20.97 16.49
N LEU A 127 -4.28 -21.68 16.65
CA LEU A 127 -4.89 -22.01 17.93
C LEU A 127 -4.66 -23.48 18.27
N ASP A 128 -4.27 -23.73 19.52
CA ASP A 128 -3.96 -25.06 20.03
C ASP A 128 -5.05 -25.43 21.06
N ILE A 129 -5.96 -26.34 20.69
CA ILE A 129 -7.07 -26.81 21.53
C ILE A 129 -6.73 -28.19 22.09
N ALA A 130 -6.67 -28.31 23.42
CA ALA A 130 -6.43 -29.58 24.10
C ALA A 130 -7.62 -30.53 23.93
N VAL A 131 -7.33 -31.81 23.70
CA VAL A 131 -8.32 -32.90 23.62
C VAL A 131 -7.93 -33.98 24.62
N GLU A 132 -8.83 -34.36 25.49
CA GLU A 132 -8.66 -35.45 26.45
C GLU A 132 -9.37 -36.73 26.00
N ALA A 133 -8.85 -37.89 26.44
CA ALA A 133 -9.50 -39.16 26.17
C ALA A 133 -10.88 -39.21 26.85
N GLY A 134 -11.92 -39.50 26.07
CA GLY A 134 -13.31 -39.50 26.56
C GLY A 134 -14.03 -38.17 26.38
N ASP A 135 -13.39 -37.12 25.86
CA ASP A 135 -14.07 -35.86 25.55
C ASP A 135 -15.26 -36.09 24.62
N SER A 136 -16.38 -35.49 25.01
CA SER A 136 -17.59 -35.45 24.19
C SER A 136 -17.43 -34.41 23.07
N LEU A 137 -18.20 -34.56 21.99
CA LEU A 137 -18.22 -33.56 20.91
C LEU A 137 -18.69 -32.19 21.39
N ASP A 138 -19.59 -32.14 22.37
CA ASP A 138 -20.08 -30.89 22.95
C ASP A 138 -18.98 -30.15 23.73
N THR A 139 -18.23 -30.89 24.55
CA THR A 139 -17.05 -30.38 25.28
C THR A 139 -16.01 -29.83 24.31
N LEU A 140 -15.68 -30.59 23.27
CA LEU A 140 -14.66 -30.21 22.31
C LEU A 140 -15.09 -29.00 21.46
N ASN A 141 -16.36 -28.97 21.01
CA ASN A 141 -16.87 -27.81 20.28
C ASN A 141 -16.91 -26.55 21.15
N GLY A 142 -17.31 -26.68 22.42
CA GLY A 142 -17.24 -25.61 23.39
C GLY A 142 -15.81 -25.09 23.60
N ALA A 143 -14.82 -25.98 23.65
CA ALA A 143 -13.40 -25.62 23.75
C ALA A 143 -12.90 -24.86 22.51
N VAL A 144 -13.31 -25.26 21.30
CA VAL A 144 -12.95 -24.53 20.07
C VAL A 144 -13.58 -23.14 20.05
N VAL A 145 -14.87 -23.03 20.38
CA VAL A 145 -15.55 -21.72 20.46
C VAL A 145 -14.84 -20.82 21.47
N ALA A 146 -14.54 -21.32 22.67
CA ALA A 146 -13.82 -20.57 23.69
C ALA A 146 -12.43 -20.12 23.23
N ALA A 147 -11.67 -20.98 22.54
CA ALA A 147 -10.34 -20.64 22.01
C ALA A 147 -10.42 -19.53 20.96
N VAL A 148 -11.38 -19.58 20.03
CA VAL A 148 -11.58 -18.55 19.01
C VAL A 148 -12.05 -17.23 19.64
N THR A 149 -12.95 -17.28 20.63
CA THR A 149 -13.44 -16.09 21.33
C THR A 149 -12.33 -15.41 22.15
N ALA A 150 -11.43 -16.18 22.77
CA ALA A 150 -10.29 -15.64 23.52
C ALA A 150 -9.26 -14.95 22.61
N ALA A 151 -9.09 -15.43 21.37
CA ALA A 151 -8.19 -14.86 20.38
C ALA A 151 -8.84 -13.67 19.64
N THR A 152 -8.95 -12.52 20.34
CA THR A 152 -9.63 -11.31 19.85
C THR A 152 -9.02 -10.71 18.59
N ALA A 153 -7.75 -11.00 18.27
CA ALA A 153 -7.07 -10.54 17.07
C ALA A 153 -7.49 -11.27 15.78
N LEU A 154 -8.26 -12.36 15.88
CA LEU A 154 -8.70 -13.13 14.72
C LEU A 154 -9.80 -12.42 13.93
N PRO A 155 -9.81 -12.51 12.58
CA PRO A 155 -10.87 -11.94 11.75
C PRO A 155 -12.20 -12.70 11.80
N VAL A 156 -12.25 -13.82 12.53
CA VAL A 156 -13.43 -14.69 12.60
C VAL A 156 -13.97 -14.80 14.03
N THR A 157 -15.25 -15.10 14.15
CA THR A 157 -15.92 -15.58 15.36
C THR A 157 -16.35 -17.03 15.17
N ALA A 158 -16.50 -17.75 16.27
CA ALA A 158 -17.01 -19.12 16.27
C ALA A 158 -18.33 -19.18 17.02
N THR A 159 -19.33 -19.86 16.45
CA THR A 159 -20.60 -20.15 17.12
C THR A 159 -20.96 -21.62 16.98
N PRO A 160 -21.60 -22.23 18.00
CA PRO A 160 -22.10 -23.59 17.87
C PRO A 160 -23.14 -23.70 16.76
N LEU A 161 -23.03 -24.74 15.95
CA LEU A 161 -23.98 -25.08 14.90
C LEU A 161 -24.61 -26.44 15.20
N ASN A 162 -25.92 -26.48 15.40
CA ASN A 162 -26.64 -27.75 15.49
C ASN A 162 -27.17 -28.14 14.12
N GLN A 163 -26.56 -29.14 13.49
CA GLN A 163 -26.97 -29.72 12.21
C GLN A 163 -27.84 -30.98 12.37
N GLY A 164 -28.23 -31.33 13.59
CA GLY A 164 -29.05 -32.51 13.88
C GLY A 164 -30.49 -32.18 14.24
N THR A 165 -31.28 -33.21 14.50
CA THR A 165 -32.59 -33.06 15.15
C THR A 165 -32.40 -32.98 16.68
N ALA A 166 -33.45 -32.59 17.41
CA ALA A 166 -33.41 -32.61 18.88
C ALA A 166 -33.02 -33.99 19.45
N ASP A 167 -33.38 -35.07 18.74
CA ASP A 167 -33.14 -36.46 19.15
C ASP A 167 -31.79 -37.04 18.66
N ALA A 168 -31.10 -36.36 17.75
CA ALA A 168 -29.80 -36.78 17.21
C ALA A 168 -28.95 -35.55 16.82
N PRO A 169 -28.51 -34.74 17.80
CA PRO A 169 -27.80 -33.51 17.53
C PRO A 169 -26.46 -33.78 16.84
N ARG A 170 -26.15 -33.00 15.82
CA ARG A 170 -24.85 -33.01 15.14
C ARG A 170 -24.21 -31.65 15.39
N TYR A 171 -23.26 -31.64 16.30
CA TYR A 171 -22.61 -30.40 16.72
C TYR A 171 -21.44 -30.09 15.78
N GLY A 172 -21.61 -29.05 14.99
CA GLY A 172 -20.52 -28.38 14.27
C GLY A 172 -20.28 -26.98 14.84
N ILE A 173 -19.38 -26.25 14.22
CA ILE A 173 -19.04 -24.88 14.56
C ILE A 173 -19.12 -24.06 13.28
N THR A 174 -19.85 -22.96 13.30
CA THR A 174 -19.79 -21.94 12.26
C THR A 174 -18.67 -20.98 12.60
N LEU A 175 -17.70 -20.86 11.69
CA LEU A 175 -16.69 -19.81 11.70
C LEU A 175 -17.19 -18.70 10.76
N ALA A 176 -17.50 -17.53 11.30
CA ALA A 176 -18.00 -16.40 10.51
C ALA A 176 -17.01 -15.24 10.55
N VAL A 177 -16.78 -14.55 9.43
CA VAL A 177 -15.99 -13.31 9.45
C VAL A 177 -16.69 -12.26 10.29
N ARG A 178 -15.92 -11.54 11.11
CA ARG A 178 -16.44 -10.46 11.97
C ARG A 178 -17.14 -9.35 11.20
N GLN A 179 -16.75 -9.15 9.94
CA GLN A 179 -17.18 -8.08 9.09
C GLN A 179 -17.71 -8.65 7.78
N ALA A 180 -18.83 -8.10 7.32
CA ALA A 180 -19.39 -8.44 6.03
C ALA A 180 -18.52 -7.91 4.88
N GLY A 181 -18.36 -8.71 3.83
CA GLY A 181 -17.58 -8.40 2.64
C GLY A 181 -17.08 -9.66 1.93
N GLU A 182 -16.84 -9.52 0.62
CA GLU A 182 -16.25 -10.55 -0.24
C GLU A 182 -14.80 -10.88 0.16
N PHE A 183 -14.07 -9.91 0.72
CA PHE A 183 -12.70 -10.11 1.22
C PHE A 183 -12.59 -11.28 2.21
N GLY A 184 -13.67 -11.59 2.93
CA GLY A 184 -13.75 -12.69 3.89
C GLY A 184 -13.53 -14.06 3.25
N ASN A 185 -13.84 -14.22 1.96
CA ASN A 185 -13.62 -15.45 1.20
C ASN A 185 -12.12 -15.77 1.03
N ALA A 186 -11.23 -14.77 1.17
CA ALA A 186 -9.79 -14.96 1.07
C ALA A 186 -9.14 -15.44 2.38
N ILE A 187 -9.89 -15.49 3.49
CA ILE A 187 -9.38 -15.99 4.77
C ILE A 187 -9.15 -17.49 4.65
N ARG A 188 -7.90 -17.91 4.80
CA ARG A 188 -7.55 -19.33 4.72
C ARG A 188 -7.73 -20.00 6.07
N LEU A 189 -8.34 -21.18 6.04
CA LEU A 189 -8.50 -22.02 7.21
C LEU A 189 -7.73 -23.32 7.00
N LYS A 190 -7.16 -23.84 8.08
CA LYS A 190 -6.55 -25.18 8.09
C LYS A 190 -6.77 -25.81 9.43
N THR A 191 -6.93 -27.12 9.47
CA THR A 191 -7.02 -27.89 10.71
C THR A 191 -6.12 -29.12 10.68
N ALA A 192 -5.66 -29.54 11.85
CA ALA A 192 -5.00 -30.83 12.04
C ALA A 192 -5.35 -31.36 13.43
N CYS A 193 -5.52 -32.66 13.59
CA CYS A 193 -5.80 -33.26 14.90
C CYS A 193 -4.84 -34.42 15.16
N THR A 194 -4.28 -34.46 16.36
CA THR A 194 -3.40 -35.54 16.82
C THR A 194 -4.11 -36.52 17.76
N ALA A 195 -5.28 -36.14 18.28
CA ALA A 195 -6.10 -37.00 19.13
C ALA A 195 -6.71 -38.15 18.33
N LYS A 196 -6.68 -39.36 18.89
CA LYS A 196 -7.28 -40.54 18.25
C LYS A 196 -8.79 -40.51 18.38
N GLY A 197 -9.49 -41.07 17.40
CA GLY A 197 -10.96 -41.16 17.40
C GLY A 197 -11.68 -39.88 16.96
N ILE A 198 -10.97 -38.76 16.79
CA ILE A 198 -11.53 -37.52 16.29
C ILE A 198 -11.35 -37.40 14.78
N GLY A 199 -12.47 -37.33 14.04
CA GLY A 199 -12.46 -36.89 12.65
C GLY A 199 -12.73 -35.39 12.56
N VAL A 200 -12.08 -34.72 11.61
CA VAL A 200 -12.20 -33.27 11.41
C VAL A 200 -12.53 -33.00 9.96
N THR A 201 -13.62 -32.28 9.73
CA THR A 201 -14.00 -31.77 8.41
C THR A 201 -14.11 -30.25 8.51
N LEU A 202 -13.33 -29.54 7.71
CA LEU A 202 -13.33 -28.08 7.63
C LEU A 202 -13.67 -27.66 6.19
N SER A 203 -14.65 -26.77 6.03
CA SER A 203 -14.88 -26.13 4.73
C SER A 203 -14.02 -24.88 4.57
N ASP A 204 -13.78 -24.49 3.32
CA ASP A 204 -13.22 -23.16 3.02
C ASP A 204 -14.21 -22.06 3.39
N MET A 205 -13.69 -20.84 3.59
CA MET A 205 -14.51 -19.64 3.77
C MET A 205 -15.19 -19.26 2.46
N ALA A 206 -16.52 -19.10 2.50
CA ALA A 206 -17.31 -18.75 1.33
C ALA A 206 -18.55 -17.92 1.70
N GLY A 207 -19.24 -17.36 0.69
CA GLY A 207 -20.50 -16.64 0.87
C GLY A 207 -20.36 -15.19 1.34
N GLY A 208 -19.13 -14.67 1.42
CA GLY A 208 -18.91 -13.24 1.59
C GLY A 208 -19.29 -12.49 0.32
N GLU A 209 -20.03 -11.39 0.45
CA GLU A 209 -20.50 -10.57 -0.66
C GLU A 209 -20.44 -9.08 -0.32
N ASN A 210 -20.35 -8.26 -1.37
CA ASN A 210 -20.42 -6.79 -1.33
C ASN A 210 -19.40 -6.17 -0.37
N ASP A 211 -18.14 -6.10 -0.79
CA ASP A 211 -17.13 -5.30 -0.10
C ASP A 211 -17.57 -3.82 0.05
N PRO A 212 -17.23 -3.14 1.15
CA PRO A 212 -17.45 -1.71 1.31
C PRO A 212 -16.89 -0.87 0.16
N ASP A 213 -17.66 0.14 -0.26
CA ASP A 213 -17.18 1.14 -1.22
C ASP A 213 -16.09 2.02 -0.58
N ILE A 214 -14.94 2.12 -1.23
CA ILE A 214 -13.80 2.92 -0.77
C ILE A 214 -13.92 4.40 -1.16
N GLN A 215 -14.81 4.76 -2.10
CA GLN A 215 -14.93 6.13 -2.61
C GLN A 215 -15.20 7.17 -1.52
N PRO A 216 -16.10 6.95 -0.54
CA PRO A 216 -16.34 7.92 0.53
C PRO A 216 -15.10 8.21 1.38
N ALA A 217 -14.22 7.21 1.59
CA ALA A 217 -12.96 7.42 2.28
C ALA A 217 -11.98 8.22 1.43
N LEU A 218 -11.89 7.94 0.14
CA LEU A 218 -11.09 8.69 -0.82
C LEU A 218 -11.52 10.17 -0.90
N ASP A 219 -12.83 10.43 -0.87
CA ASP A 219 -13.37 11.80 -0.87
C ASP A 219 -13.00 12.55 0.42
N ALA A 220 -13.07 11.88 1.58
CA ALA A 220 -12.74 12.48 2.88
C ALA A 220 -11.26 12.91 2.99
N VAL A 221 -10.36 12.23 2.28
CA VAL A 221 -8.90 12.47 2.33
C VAL A 221 -8.35 13.19 1.10
N PHE A 222 -9.21 13.65 0.19
CA PHE A 222 -8.81 14.29 -1.07
C PHE A 222 -7.81 15.45 -0.90
N ALA A 223 -7.94 16.21 0.19
CA ALA A 223 -7.07 17.34 0.52
C ALA A 223 -5.94 16.99 1.51
N ALA A 224 -5.87 15.77 2.01
CA ALA A 224 -5.02 15.40 3.15
C ALA A 224 -3.53 15.20 2.79
N GLY A 225 -3.21 15.02 1.50
CA GLY A 225 -1.83 14.99 1.00
C GLY A 225 -1.01 13.78 1.47
N HIS A 226 -1.57 12.57 1.35
CA HIS A 226 -0.85 11.31 1.52
C HIS A 226 0.03 11.02 0.30
N HIS A 227 1.08 10.21 0.49
CA HIS A 227 2.01 9.83 -0.59
C HIS A 227 1.76 8.39 -1.06
N ILE A 228 1.26 7.54 -0.17
CA ILE A 228 0.97 6.13 -0.45
C ILE A 228 -0.42 5.83 0.11
N ILE A 229 -1.31 5.32 -0.74
CA ILE A 229 -2.67 4.94 -0.35
C ILE A 229 -2.84 3.44 -0.57
N ILE A 230 -3.14 2.70 0.49
CA ILE A 230 -3.23 1.25 0.48
C ILE A 230 -4.71 0.85 0.38
N SER A 231 -5.04 0.13 -0.69
CA SER A 231 -6.37 -0.45 -0.89
C SER A 231 -6.52 -1.72 -0.05
N PRO A 232 -7.66 -1.91 0.65
CA PRO A 232 -7.95 -3.14 1.36
C PRO A 232 -8.40 -4.26 0.40
N PHE A 233 -8.90 -3.89 -0.78
CA PHE A 233 -9.50 -4.82 -1.74
C PHE A 233 -8.73 -4.82 -3.06
N SER A 234 -8.55 -6.02 -3.59
CA SER A 234 -7.92 -6.25 -4.89
C SER A 234 -8.98 -6.65 -5.90
N THR A 235 -9.98 -5.78 -6.04
CA THR A 235 -11.08 -5.89 -7.00
C THR A 235 -10.97 -4.78 -8.02
N LYS A 236 -11.46 -5.02 -9.25
CA LYS A 236 -11.47 -4.01 -10.32
C LYS A 236 -12.15 -2.72 -9.86
N THR A 237 -13.31 -2.83 -9.21
CA THR A 237 -14.07 -1.68 -8.72
C THR A 237 -13.28 -0.82 -7.73
N ALA A 238 -12.66 -1.42 -6.71
CA ALA A 238 -11.87 -0.68 -5.73
C ALA A 238 -10.63 -0.04 -6.36
N LEU A 239 -9.90 -0.77 -7.20
CA LEU A 239 -8.68 -0.25 -7.81
C LEU A 239 -8.95 0.84 -8.86
N LEU A 240 -10.08 0.79 -9.58
CA LEU A 240 -10.50 1.88 -10.48
C LEU A 240 -10.91 3.14 -9.71
N ALA A 241 -11.56 3.00 -8.55
CA ALA A 241 -11.87 4.14 -7.67
C ALA A 241 -10.59 4.79 -7.16
N LEU A 242 -9.62 3.97 -6.72
CA LEU A 242 -8.31 4.45 -6.30
C LEU A 242 -7.55 5.12 -7.45
N ARG A 243 -7.53 4.53 -8.65
CA ARG A 243 -6.94 5.14 -9.86
C ARG A 243 -7.49 6.54 -10.11
N THR A 244 -8.82 6.65 -10.13
CA THR A 244 -9.51 7.93 -10.34
C THR A 244 -9.14 8.97 -9.30
N HIS A 245 -8.94 8.57 -8.04
CA HIS A 245 -8.48 9.46 -6.99
C HIS A 245 -7.03 9.91 -7.18
N LEU A 246 -6.13 8.99 -7.55
CA LEU A 246 -4.71 9.30 -7.82
C LEU A 246 -4.55 10.23 -9.02
N ASP A 247 -5.35 10.06 -10.06
CA ASP A 247 -5.38 10.98 -11.21
C ASP A 247 -5.81 12.38 -10.79
N LYS A 248 -6.88 12.48 -9.98
CA LYS A 248 -7.41 13.78 -9.54
C LYS A 248 -6.46 14.50 -8.57
N THR A 249 -5.86 13.79 -7.63
CA THR A 249 -4.93 14.39 -6.65
C THR A 249 -3.56 14.67 -7.27
N GLY A 250 -3.11 13.79 -8.16
CA GLY A 250 -1.81 13.87 -8.83
C GLY A 250 -1.75 14.78 -10.05
N ASN A 251 -2.88 15.30 -10.55
CA ASN A 251 -2.90 16.13 -11.75
C ASN A 251 -2.10 17.44 -11.63
N ALA A 252 -1.99 18.15 -12.75
CA ALA A 252 -1.22 19.38 -12.86
C ALA A 252 -1.74 20.55 -12.00
N LEU A 253 -2.99 20.51 -11.55
CA LEU A 253 -3.62 21.57 -10.74
C LEU A 253 -3.53 21.28 -9.25
N GLU A 254 -3.89 20.07 -8.82
CA GLU A 254 -3.92 19.66 -7.41
C GLU A 254 -2.51 19.36 -6.87
N GLN A 255 -1.65 18.79 -7.71
CA GLN A 255 -0.23 18.60 -7.46
C GLN A 255 0.13 17.89 -6.14
N ARG A 256 -0.71 16.94 -5.72
CA ARG A 256 -0.50 16.05 -4.58
C ARG A 256 -0.32 14.63 -5.11
N GLY A 257 0.84 14.40 -5.73
CA GLY A 257 1.20 13.10 -6.27
C GLY A 257 1.26 12.03 -5.18
N ALA A 258 0.63 10.91 -5.45
CA ALA A 258 0.62 9.73 -4.61
C ALA A 258 0.66 8.48 -5.49
N ILE A 259 1.00 7.35 -4.87
CA ILE A 259 0.86 6.01 -5.44
C ILE A 259 -0.20 5.21 -4.68
N GLY A 260 -0.83 4.28 -5.37
CA GLY A 260 -1.76 3.31 -4.79
C GLY A 260 -1.13 1.93 -4.69
N VAL A 261 -1.43 1.20 -3.62
CA VAL A 261 -0.87 -0.13 -3.35
C VAL A 261 -1.98 -1.13 -3.06
N ALA A 262 -1.90 -2.30 -3.67
CA ALA A 262 -2.77 -3.45 -3.40
C ALA A 262 -1.95 -4.75 -3.36
N GLY A 263 -2.57 -5.83 -2.86
CA GLY A 263 -1.93 -7.15 -2.72
C GLY A 263 -2.76 -8.26 -3.35
N TRP A 264 -2.11 -9.29 -3.88
CA TRP A 264 -2.74 -10.44 -4.52
C TRP A 264 -2.10 -11.73 -4.05
N THR A 265 -2.88 -12.66 -3.51
CA THR A 265 -2.38 -13.98 -3.04
C THR A 265 -2.90 -15.16 -3.87
N GLY A 266 -3.66 -14.84 -4.94
CA GLY A 266 -4.22 -15.78 -5.88
C GLY A 266 -3.24 -16.23 -6.95
N THR A 267 -3.77 -16.74 -8.06
CA THR A 267 -2.97 -17.26 -9.18
C THR A 267 -2.40 -16.14 -10.04
N LEU A 268 -1.34 -16.46 -10.80
CA LEU A 268 -0.74 -15.54 -11.78
C LEU A 268 -1.79 -15.04 -12.79
N ALA A 269 -2.57 -15.95 -13.38
CA ALA A 269 -3.49 -15.64 -14.48
C ALA A 269 -4.56 -14.60 -14.09
N THR A 270 -5.15 -14.73 -12.90
CA THR A 270 -6.15 -13.78 -12.42
C THR A 270 -5.51 -12.49 -11.91
N GLY A 271 -4.30 -12.56 -11.36
CA GLY A 271 -3.54 -11.38 -10.96
C GLY A 271 -3.13 -10.49 -12.12
N THR A 272 -2.60 -11.08 -13.21
CA THR A 272 -2.22 -10.32 -14.42
C THR A 272 -3.44 -9.79 -15.18
N THR A 273 -4.56 -10.52 -15.17
CA THR A 273 -5.84 -10.02 -15.70
C THR A 273 -6.29 -8.77 -14.95
N LEU A 274 -6.24 -8.79 -13.60
CA LEU A 274 -6.58 -7.63 -12.79
C LEU A 274 -5.62 -6.47 -13.04
N ALA A 275 -4.31 -6.72 -13.08
CA ALA A 275 -3.32 -5.67 -13.36
C ALA A 275 -3.56 -5.00 -14.73
N GLY A 276 -3.78 -5.79 -15.77
CA GLY A 276 -4.09 -5.29 -17.12
C GLY A 276 -5.41 -4.52 -17.21
N ASP A 277 -6.42 -4.90 -16.41
CA ASP A 277 -7.68 -4.16 -16.30
C ASP A 277 -7.52 -2.76 -15.67
N ILE A 278 -6.47 -2.57 -14.86
CA ILE A 278 -6.15 -1.30 -14.21
C ILE A 278 -5.21 -0.45 -15.07
N ASN A 279 -4.10 -1.04 -15.53
CA ASN A 279 -3.08 -0.44 -16.41
C ASN A 279 -2.78 1.03 -16.09
N ASP A 280 -2.22 1.29 -14.91
CA ASP A 280 -2.04 2.63 -14.36
C ASP A 280 -0.63 2.87 -13.83
N GLY A 281 -0.06 4.03 -14.18
CA GLY A 281 1.31 4.39 -13.84
C GLY A 281 1.51 4.88 -12.39
N ARG A 282 0.45 4.89 -11.57
CA ARG A 282 0.49 5.26 -10.15
C ARG A 282 0.06 4.10 -9.23
N LEU A 283 -0.36 2.96 -9.77
CA LEU A 283 -0.82 1.81 -8.99
C LEU A 283 0.16 0.64 -9.08
N THR A 284 0.44 -0.01 -7.95
CA THR A 284 1.24 -1.25 -7.89
C THR A 284 0.47 -2.36 -7.19
N LEU A 285 0.59 -3.58 -7.71
CA LEU A 285 -0.08 -4.79 -7.20
C LEU A 285 0.96 -5.86 -6.84
N GLY A 286 1.20 -6.05 -5.54
CA GLY A 286 2.14 -7.06 -5.04
C GLY A 286 1.53 -8.46 -5.07
N TRP A 287 2.24 -9.45 -5.61
CA TRP A 287 1.77 -10.82 -5.80
C TRP A 287 2.58 -11.81 -4.97
N TYR A 288 1.91 -12.45 -4.01
CA TYR A 288 2.50 -13.47 -3.15
C TYR A 288 1.59 -14.73 -3.09
N PRO A 289 1.71 -15.62 -4.09
CA PRO A 289 0.80 -16.75 -4.23
C PRO A 289 0.89 -17.71 -3.05
N GLY A 290 -0.27 -18.19 -2.61
CA GLY A 290 -0.30 -19.24 -1.59
C GLY A 290 -0.13 -18.76 -0.15
N SER A 291 0.00 -17.46 0.10
CA SER A 291 0.07 -16.87 1.44
C SER A 291 -1.18 -17.22 2.28
N ALA A 292 -0.95 -17.55 3.55
CA ALA A 292 -2.01 -17.71 4.54
C ALA A 292 -2.57 -16.36 5.01
N ARG A 293 -1.78 -15.28 4.90
CA ARG A 293 -2.23 -13.92 5.18
C ARG A 293 -3.16 -13.38 4.10
N LEU A 294 -3.97 -12.39 4.48
CA LEU A 294 -4.91 -11.77 3.56
C LEU A 294 -4.21 -10.92 2.49
N PRO A 295 -4.79 -10.78 1.29
CA PRO A 295 -4.32 -9.83 0.29
C PRO A 295 -4.18 -8.40 0.83
N ALA A 296 -5.06 -8.00 1.74
CA ALA A 296 -5.01 -6.71 2.42
C ALA A 296 -3.79 -6.55 3.35
N GLU A 297 -3.41 -7.60 4.08
CA GLU A 297 -2.21 -7.60 4.92
C GLU A 297 -0.94 -7.53 4.06
N LEU A 298 -0.91 -8.23 2.93
CA LEU A 298 0.15 -8.13 1.93
C LEU A 298 0.27 -6.70 1.39
N ALA A 299 -0.85 -6.08 1.01
CA ALA A 299 -0.88 -4.70 0.54
C ALA A 299 -0.31 -3.73 1.58
N ALA A 300 -0.69 -3.91 2.85
CA ALA A 300 -0.25 -3.09 3.96
C ALA A 300 1.26 -3.23 4.24
N ALA A 301 1.77 -4.46 4.28
CA ALA A 301 3.20 -4.73 4.44
C ALA A 301 4.02 -4.18 3.26
N TYR A 302 3.55 -4.39 2.02
CA TYR A 302 4.21 -3.89 0.82
C TYR A 302 4.26 -2.35 0.78
N GLY A 303 3.12 -1.68 1.02
CA GLY A 303 3.05 -0.22 1.07
C GLY A 303 3.92 0.39 2.18
N ALA A 304 4.00 -0.27 3.34
CA ALA A 304 4.86 0.15 4.44
C ALA A 304 6.36 0.04 4.12
N VAL A 305 6.77 -0.97 3.35
CA VAL A 305 8.15 -1.13 2.88
C VAL A 305 8.48 -0.14 1.76
N ILE A 306 7.55 0.16 0.85
CA ILE A 306 7.72 1.25 -0.12
C ILE A 306 7.96 2.59 0.61
N ALA A 307 7.18 2.85 1.66
CA ALA A 307 7.30 4.07 2.46
C ALA A 307 8.62 4.18 3.23
N ARG A 308 9.31 3.06 3.47
CA ARG A 308 10.59 3.04 4.19
C ARG A 308 11.72 3.64 3.34
N GLU A 309 11.61 3.56 2.01
CA GLU A 309 12.60 4.11 1.10
C GLU A 309 12.21 5.54 0.73
N GLU A 310 12.83 6.51 1.39
CA GLU A 310 12.56 7.93 1.17
C GLU A 310 13.24 8.46 -0.09
N ASP A 311 14.25 7.77 -0.61
CA ASP A 311 14.80 8.09 -1.93
C ASP A 311 13.82 7.60 -3.02
N PRO A 312 13.25 8.51 -3.84
CA PRO A 312 12.28 8.13 -4.84
C PRO A 312 12.87 7.32 -6.01
N ALA A 313 14.17 7.46 -6.29
CA ALA A 313 14.86 6.81 -7.41
C ALA A 313 15.44 5.44 -7.03
N ARG A 314 15.62 5.18 -5.73
CA ARG A 314 16.25 3.96 -5.25
C ARG A 314 15.38 2.71 -5.48
N PRO A 315 15.94 1.66 -6.11
CA PRO A 315 15.19 0.42 -6.36
C PRO A 315 14.76 -0.29 -5.07
N LEU A 316 13.57 -0.88 -5.12
CA LEU A 316 12.96 -1.59 -3.98
C LEU A 316 13.25 -3.11 -3.99
N ASN A 317 14.14 -3.58 -4.87
CA ASN A 317 14.48 -4.99 -5.02
C ASN A 317 15.03 -5.55 -3.69
N THR A 318 14.70 -6.80 -3.37
CA THR A 318 15.17 -7.55 -2.20
C THR A 318 14.78 -6.96 -0.84
N LEU A 319 13.99 -5.89 -0.80
CA LEU A 319 13.52 -5.35 0.47
C LEU A 319 12.57 -6.34 1.15
N PRO A 320 12.81 -6.71 2.41
CA PRO A 320 12.04 -7.73 3.09
C PRO A 320 10.68 -7.19 3.58
N LEU A 321 9.62 -7.95 3.36
CA LEU A 321 8.28 -7.73 3.91
C LEU A 321 8.18 -8.45 5.26
N ALA A 322 8.77 -7.85 6.30
CA ALA A 322 8.77 -8.45 7.63
C ALA A 322 7.35 -8.69 8.15
N GLY A 323 7.14 -9.85 8.77
CA GLY A 323 5.83 -10.27 9.29
C GLY A 323 5.01 -11.14 8.33
N MET A 324 5.34 -11.22 7.04
CA MET A 324 4.63 -12.13 6.13
C MET A 324 4.91 -13.61 6.43
N ASP A 325 3.93 -14.47 6.18
CA ASP A 325 4.06 -15.92 6.34
C ASP A 325 4.95 -16.53 5.26
N ILE A 326 5.60 -17.66 5.57
CA ILE A 326 6.45 -18.37 4.61
C ILE A 326 5.63 -19.38 3.83
N THR A 327 5.41 -19.10 2.56
CA THR A 327 4.65 -19.98 1.68
C THR A 327 5.39 -21.31 1.43
N PRO A 328 4.65 -22.44 1.38
CA PRO A 328 5.20 -23.73 0.98
C PRO A 328 5.84 -23.64 -0.41
N VAL A 329 6.91 -24.41 -0.63
CA VAL A 329 7.67 -24.40 -1.90
C VAL A 329 6.78 -24.61 -3.13
N MET A 330 5.76 -25.47 -3.03
CA MET A 330 4.81 -25.74 -4.12
C MET A 330 3.98 -24.53 -4.58
N HIS A 331 3.90 -23.48 -3.78
CA HIS A 331 3.20 -22.24 -4.12
C HIS A 331 4.14 -21.11 -4.54
N ARG A 332 5.46 -21.28 -4.39
CA ARG A 332 6.43 -20.22 -4.73
C ARG A 332 6.50 -20.08 -6.25
N ALA A 333 6.36 -18.86 -6.73
CA ALA A 333 6.44 -18.55 -8.16
C ALA A 333 7.83 -18.90 -8.71
N SER A 334 7.85 -19.67 -9.79
CA SER A 334 9.05 -19.96 -10.56
C SER A 334 9.57 -18.72 -11.28
N ARG A 335 10.83 -18.74 -11.74
CA ARG A 335 11.40 -17.63 -12.51
C ARG A 335 10.54 -17.24 -13.73
N ASN A 336 10.05 -18.22 -14.48
CA ASN A 336 9.21 -17.96 -15.66
C ASN A 336 7.89 -17.28 -15.28
N GLU A 337 7.29 -17.66 -14.16
CA GLU A 337 6.07 -17.02 -13.66
C GLU A 337 6.34 -15.60 -13.17
N GLN A 338 7.49 -15.36 -12.53
CA GLN A 338 7.89 -14.02 -12.10
C GLN A 338 8.15 -13.10 -13.30
N GLU A 339 8.86 -13.56 -14.33
CA GLU A 339 9.05 -12.80 -15.58
C GLU A 339 7.71 -12.50 -16.25
N ASN A 340 6.80 -13.48 -16.29
CA ASN A 340 5.45 -13.28 -16.84
C ASN A 340 4.66 -12.24 -16.02
N ALA A 341 4.72 -12.29 -14.69
CA ALA A 341 4.11 -11.29 -13.82
C ALA A 341 4.63 -9.88 -14.12
N LEU A 342 5.96 -9.73 -14.24
CA LEU A 342 6.60 -8.45 -14.53
C LEU A 342 6.22 -7.88 -15.90
N HIS A 343 6.12 -8.73 -16.93
CA HIS A 343 5.65 -8.32 -18.25
C HIS A 343 4.17 -7.91 -18.29
N ASN A 344 3.39 -8.25 -17.26
CA ASN A 344 1.94 -7.99 -17.21
C ASN A 344 1.55 -7.15 -15.97
N GLY A 345 2.44 -6.28 -15.48
CA GLY A 345 2.10 -5.25 -14.49
C GLY A 345 1.85 -5.78 -13.07
N LEU A 346 2.33 -7.00 -12.77
CA LEU A 346 2.15 -7.65 -11.47
C LEU A 346 3.52 -7.79 -10.78
N THR A 347 3.67 -7.18 -9.59
CA THR A 347 4.94 -7.19 -8.84
C THR A 347 5.12 -8.52 -8.09
N PRO A 348 6.06 -9.40 -8.46
CA PRO A 348 6.26 -10.65 -7.73
C PRO A 348 6.97 -10.44 -6.40
N ILE A 349 6.55 -11.22 -5.42
CA ILE A 349 7.15 -11.33 -4.09
C ILE A 349 7.59 -12.77 -3.90
N GLU A 350 8.81 -12.96 -3.42
CA GLU A 350 9.43 -14.27 -3.29
C GLU A 350 9.91 -14.57 -1.87
N VAL A 351 10.16 -15.85 -1.58
CA VAL A 351 10.87 -16.26 -0.37
C VAL A 351 12.35 -16.41 -0.71
N GLY A 352 13.13 -15.41 -0.32
CA GLY A 352 14.58 -15.37 -0.47
C GLY A 352 15.34 -16.18 0.58
N ALA A 353 16.67 -16.05 0.57
CA ALA A 353 17.55 -16.76 1.49
C ALA A 353 17.24 -16.45 2.96
N GLY A 354 17.27 -17.49 3.81
CA GLY A 354 16.92 -17.38 5.23
C GLY A 354 15.44 -17.19 5.49
N ASP A 355 14.58 -17.70 4.59
CA ASP A 355 13.12 -17.60 4.65
C ASP A 355 12.64 -16.15 4.84
N ARG A 356 13.19 -15.24 4.03
CA ARG A 356 12.77 -13.84 4.02
C ARG A 356 11.85 -13.58 2.85
N VAL A 357 10.60 -13.22 3.13
CA VAL A 357 9.68 -12.73 2.10
C VAL A 357 10.18 -11.37 1.62
N GLN A 358 10.40 -11.19 0.32
CA GLN A 358 11.03 -9.99 -0.24
C GLN A 358 10.48 -9.63 -1.62
N ILE A 359 10.58 -8.34 -1.96
CA ILE A 359 10.20 -7.82 -3.28
C ILE A 359 11.21 -8.28 -4.33
N VAL A 360 10.74 -8.78 -5.48
CA VAL A 360 11.63 -9.08 -6.62
C VAL A 360 11.98 -7.78 -7.36
N ARG A 361 10.98 -7.11 -7.94
CA ARG A 361 11.06 -5.78 -8.55
C ARG A 361 9.70 -5.10 -8.43
N ALA A 362 9.67 -3.92 -7.84
CA ALA A 362 8.45 -3.13 -7.67
C ALA A 362 8.10 -2.37 -8.97
N ILE A 363 7.04 -2.82 -9.63
CA ILE A 363 6.51 -2.20 -10.85
C ILE A 363 5.09 -1.68 -10.64
N THR A 364 4.66 -0.75 -11.48
CA THR A 364 3.26 -0.34 -11.58
C THR A 364 2.46 -1.36 -12.40
N THR A 365 1.14 -1.17 -12.50
CA THR A 365 0.30 -1.96 -13.39
C THR A 365 0.38 -1.50 -14.84
N TYR A 366 1.05 -0.37 -15.12
CA TYR A 366 1.21 0.18 -16.47
C TYR A 366 2.16 -0.66 -17.32
N THR A 367 1.62 -1.21 -18.40
CA THR A 367 2.36 -2.00 -19.39
C THR A 367 2.09 -1.58 -20.82
N ARG A 368 1.01 -0.82 -21.05
CA ARG A 368 0.57 -0.40 -22.39
C ARG A 368 0.10 1.03 -22.41
N ASN A 369 0.36 1.71 -23.53
CA ASN A 369 -0.16 3.05 -23.80
C ASN A 369 -1.63 3.03 -24.26
N ALA A 370 -2.17 4.21 -24.59
CA ALA A 370 -3.56 4.37 -25.04
C ALA A 370 -3.90 3.61 -26.34
N ASP A 371 -2.90 3.37 -27.20
CA ASP A 371 -3.04 2.60 -28.44
C ASP A 371 -2.81 1.09 -28.21
N SER A 372 -2.75 0.65 -26.94
CA SER A 372 -2.50 -0.73 -26.53
C SER A 372 -1.14 -1.28 -26.99
N VAL A 373 -0.16 -0.40 -27.22
CA VAL A 373 1.22 -0.77 -27.53
C VAL A 373 2.00 -0.87 -26.22
N ASP A 374 2.86 -1.89 -26.11
CA ASP A 374 3.72 -2.08 -24.94
C ASP A 374 4.57 -0.82 -24.70
N ASP A 375 4.52 -0.32 -23.47
CA ASP A 375 5.16 0.94 -23.06
C ASP A 375 5.71 0.79 -21.64
N ILE A 376 7.00 1.10 -21.50
CA ILE A 376 7.74 0.97 -20.24
C ILE A 376 7.89 2.30 -19.49
N SER A 377 7.35 3.40 -20.03
CA SER A 377 7.56 4.76 -19.52
C SER A 377 7.22 4.94 -18.03
N LEU A 378 6.20 4.24 -17.54
CA LEU A 378 5.79 4.24 -16.13
C LEU A 378 5.82 2.84 -15.51
N LEU A 379 6.58 1.91 -16.08
CA LEU A 379 6.66 0.53 -15.58
C LEU A 379 7.27 0.47 -14.18
N ASP A 380 8.42 1.09 -13.96
CA ASP A 380 9.06 1.10 -12.65
C ASP A 380 8.37 2.07 -11.70
N LEU A 381 8.07 1.60 -10.48
CA LEU A 381 7.41 2.42 -9.46
C LEU A 381 8.25 3.65 -9.06
N THR A 382 9.57 3.55 -9.15
CA THR A 382 10.49 4.65 -8.86
C THR A 382 10.33 5.82 -9.84
N THR A 383 9.98 5.56 -11.11
CA THR A 383 9.84 6.61 -12.13
C THR A 383 8.79 7.65 -11.73
N ILE A 384 7.58 7.22 -11.39
CA ILE A 384 6.51 8.16 -11.01
C ILE A 384 6.80 8.85 -9.67
N ARG A 385 7.45 8.15 -8.73
CA ARG A 385 7.87 8.73 -7.44
C ARG A 385 8.90 9.83 -7.66
N THR A 386 9.87 9.63 -8.55
CA THR A 386 10.89 10.62 -8.91
C THR A 386 10.28 11.84 -9.59
N LEU A 387 9.34 11.64 -10.52
CA LEU A 387 8.63 12.74 -11.17
C LEU A 387 7.80 13.56 -10.17
N ASP A 388 7.10 12.90 -9.24
CA ASP A 388 6.32 13.58 -8.20
C ASP A 388 7.22 14.40 -7.25
N TYR A 389 8.37 13.85 -6.87
CA TYR A 389 9.34 14.55 -6.02
C TYR A 389 10.03 15.72 -6.74
N THR A 390 10.43 15.53 -8.00
CA THR A 390 11.00 16.59 -8.86
C THR A 390 10.02 17.76 -8.98
N ARG A 391 8.75 17.47 -9.26
CA ARG A 391 7.67 18.47 -9.30
C ARG A 391 7.53 19.21 -7.96
N LYS A 392 7.54 18.50 -6.84
CA LYS A 392 7.47 19.10 -5.50
C LYS A 392 8.63 20.06 -5.27
N ALA A 393 9.87 19.63 -5.56
CA ALA A 393 11.08 20.42 -5.37
C ALA A 393 11.07 21.71 -6.20
N CYS A 394 10.73 21.62 -7.49
CA CYS A 394 10.61 22.78 -8.37
C CYS A 394 9.52 23.74 -7.90
N ARG A 395 8.33 23.24 -7.57
CA ARG A 395 7.20 24.07 -7.12
C ARG A 395 7.54 24.85 -5.84
N GLU A 396 8.08 24.17 -4.83
CA GLU A 396 8.42 24.80 -3.56
C GLU A 396 9.52 25.85 -3.74
N ARG A 397 10.52 25.59 -4.58
CA ARG A 397 11.55 26.58 -4.93
C ARG A 397 10.92 27.83 -5.54
N ILE A 398 10.08 27.68 -6.56
CA ILE A 398 9.47 28.84 -7.24
C ILE A 398 8.55 29.61 -6.31
N SER A 399 7.73 28.93 -5.51
CA SER A 399 6.82 29.56 -4.54
C SER A 399 7.57 30.38 -3.48
N GLN A 400 8.70 29.87 -2.96
CA GLN A 400 9.52 30.57 -1.97
C GLN A 400 10.28 31.76 -2.57
N ARG A 401 10.77 31.61 -3.81
CA ARG A 401 11.67 32.58 -4.45
C ARG A 401 10.95 33.75 -5.11
N PHE A 402 9.79 33.49 -5.71
CA PHE A 402 9.08 34.43 -6.57
C PHE A 402 7.59 34.63 -6.17
N PRO A 403 7.24 34.90 -4.90
CA PRO A 403 5.85 34.94 -4.47
C PRO A 403 5.04 36.12 -5.03
N ARG A 404 5.67 37.29 -5.21
CA ARG A 404 5.02 38.54 -5.67
C ARG A 404 5.89 39.31 -6.66
N ASP A 405 6.81 38.61 -7.32
CA ASP A 405 7.78 39.24 -8.20
C ASP A 405 7.11 39.75 -9.48
N LYS A 406 7.51 40.94 -9.93
CA LYS A 406 7.03 41.47 -11.22
C LYS A 406 7.59 40.63 -12.35
N LEU A 407 6.75 40.24 -13.29
CA LEU A 407 7.20 39.56 -14.51
C LEU A 407 7.99 40.54 -15.39
N ASN A 408 9.28 40.28 -15.57
CA ASN A 408 10.16 40.98 -16.48
C ASN A 408 11.28 40.02 -16.93
N GLU A 409 12.13 40.46 -17.86
CA GLU A 409 13.19 39.62 -18.42
C GLU A 409 14.20 39.14 -17.36
N ARG A 410 14.52 39.98 -16.38
CA ARG A 410 15.40 39.59 -15.26
C ARG A 410 14.73 38.53 -14.38
N THR A 411 13.42 38.61 -14.14
CA THR A 411 12.68 37.58 -13.39
C THR A 411 12.66 36.26 -14.14
N ARG A 412 12.44 36.27 -15.48
CA ARG A 412 12.50 35.06 -16.33
C ARG A 412 13.84 34.34 -16.19
N GLN A 413 14.94 35.07 -16.35
CA GLN A 413 16.29 34.52 -16.24
C GLN A 413 16.56 33.94 -14.84
N LYS A 414 16.09 34.61 -13.78
CA LYS A 414 16.17 34.10 -12.41
C LYS A 414 15.36 32.83 -12.20
N VAL A 415 14.13 32.76 -12.71
CA VAL A 415 13.30 31.54 -12.60
C VAL A 415 14.01 30.36 -13.25
N ARG A 416 14.55 30.54 -14.46
CA ARG A 416 15.35 29.50 -15.12
C ARG A 416 16.56 29.09 -14.28
N SER A 417 17.28 30.05 -13.70
CA SER A 417 18.44 29.78 -12.85
C SER A 417 18.08 28.99 -11.58
N GLU A 418 16.95 29.31 -10.93
CA GLU A 418 16.51 28.62 -9.72
C GLU A 418 15.98 27.21 -10.03
N LEU A 419 15.31 27.00 -11.18
CA LEU A 419 14.93 25.67 -11.65
C LEU A 419 16.17 24.83 -11.93
N LEU A 420 17.15 25.36 -12.66
CA LEU A 420 18.39 24.65 -12.95
C LEU A 420 19.15 24.27 -11.66
N ASP A 421 19.22 25.18 -10.68
CA ASP A 421 19.83 24.90 -9.37
C ASP A 421 19.10 23.77 -8.61
N VAL A 422 17.78 23.64 -8.75
CA VAL A 422 17.05 22.50 -8.19
C VAL A 422 17.39 21.21 -8.93
N LEU A 423 17.40 21.23 -10.26
CA LEU A 423 17.71 20.04 -11.06
C LEU A 423 19.13 19.54 -10.79
N LEU A 424 20.12 20.44 -10.72
CA LEU A 424 21.51 20.07 -10.39
C LEU A 424 21.61 19.44 -8.98
N LYS A 425 20.81 19.89 -8.02
CA LYS A 425 20.76 19.25 -6.69
C LYS A 425 20.11 17.87 -6.71
N LEU A 426 19.14 17.67 -7.59
CA LEU A 426 18.55 16.35 -7.80
C LEU A 426 19.55 15.40 -8.47
N GLU A 427 20.40 15.92 -9.36
CA GLU A 427 21.53 15.19 -9.94
C GLU A 427 22.61 14.84 -8.90
N ASP A 428 23.02 15.81 -8.07
CA ASP A 428 23.95 15.58 -6.96
C ASP A 428 23.44 14.52 -5.96
N SER A 429 22.12 14.34 -5.88
CA SER A 429 21.47 13.34 -5.02
C SER A 429 21.15 12.03 -5.74
N GLU A 430 21.60 11.86 -6.99
CA GLU A 430 21.35 10.68 -7.83
C GLU A 430 19.85 10.39 -8.07
N ILE A 431 19.02 11.42 -8.07
CA ILE A 431 17.58 11.31 -8.36
C ILE A 431 17.30 11.55 -9.85
N LEU A 432 17.97 12.54 -10.44
CA LEU A 432 18.00 12.79 -11.88
C LEU A 432 19.41 12.56 -12.42
N GLU A 433 19.57 12.32 -13.71
CA GLU A 433 20.87 12.23 -14.38
C GLU A 433 20.99 13.21 -15.54
N GLN A 434 22.22 13.44 -16.01
CA GLN A 434 22.51 14.19 -17.22
C GLN A 434 21.87 15.58 -17.25
N VAL A 435 21.74 16.25 -16.10
CA VAL A 435 21.07 17.56 -16.01
C VAL A 435 21.88 18.63 -16.72
N GLU A 436 23.21 18.59 -16.58
CA GLU A 436 24.11 19.52 -17.28
C GLU A 436 24.07 19.34 -18.80
N GLU A 437 23.94 18.10 -19.29
CA GLU A 437 23.78 17.79 -20.72
C GLU A 437 22.40 18.21 -21.24
N ASN A 438 21.37 18.06 -20.41
CA ASN A 438 20.00 18.41 -20.73
C ASN A 438 19.65 19.88 -20.46
N LYS A 439 20.60 20.71 -19.96
CA LYS A 439 20.31 22.10 -19.55
C LYS A 439 19.70 22.95 -20.65
N ASP A 440 20.05 22.73 -21.92
CA ASP A 440 19.52 23.49 -23.04
C ASP A 440 18.05 23.15 -23.34
N LYS A 441 17.57 21.99 -22.86
CA LYS A 441 16.16 21.59 -22.88
C LYS A 441 15.34 22.26 -21.78
N LEU A 442 15.97 22.85 -20.76
CA LEU A 442 15.28 23.67 -19.75
C LEU A 442 14.93 25.03 -20.36
N ILE A 443 13.68 25.15 -20.80
CA ILE A 443 13.14 26.35 -21.44
C ILE A 443 12.27 27.09 -20.43
N VAL A 444 12.43 28.41 -20.36
CA VAL A 444 11.55 29.30 -19.59
C VAL A 444 11.25 30.53 -20.43
N GLU A 445 10.00 30.70 -20.80
CA GLU A 445 9.55 31.74 -21.73
C GLU A 445 8.26 32.41 -21.28
N ARG A 446 7.96 33.57 -21.90
CA ARG A 446 6.68 34.23 -21.67
C ARG A 446 5.63 33.57 -22.54
N ASN A 447 4.43 33.44 -21.98
CA ASN A 447 3.30 33.01 -22.78
C ASN A 447 3.00 34.04 -23.88
N ASP A 448 2.67 33.56 -25.08
CA ASP A 448 2.37 34.37 -26.25
C ASP A 448 1.01 35.09 -26.16
N LYS A 449 0.07 34.53 -25.37
CA LYS A 449 -1.32 35.01 -25.24
C LYS A 449 -1.58 35.72 -23.93
N ASP A 450 -0.99 35.25 -22.83
CA ASP A 450 -1.11 35.86 -21.51
C ASP A 450 0.17 36.62 -21.13
N PRO A 451 0.17 37.96 -21.20
CA PRO A 451 1.36 38.76 -20.90
C PRO A 451 1.81 38.68 -19.43
N ASN A 452 1.00 38.10 -18.54
CA ASN A 452 1.30 37.93 -17.12
C ASN A 452 1.75 36.51 -16.76
N ARG A 453 1.94 35.62 -17.75
CA ARG A 453 2.28 34.21 -17.53
C ARG A 453 3.69 33.87 -18.00
N LEU A 454 4.33 32.99 -17.24
CA LEU A 454 5.61 32.37 -17.58
C LEU A 454 5.41 30.86 -17.69
N ASP A 455 5.92 30.28 -18.77
CA ASP A 455 5.88 28.85 -19.05
C ASP A 455 7.28 28.25 -18.91
N ALA A 456 7.35 27.00 -18.46
CA ALA A 456 8.60 26.27 -18.29
C ALA A 456 8.48 24.83 -18.80
N GLU A 457 9.44 24.41 -19.60
CA GLU A 457 9.68 23.02 -19.97
C GLU A 457 10.85 22.51 -19.14
N ILE A 458 10.61 21.50 -18.31
CA ILE A 458 11.57 21.02 -17.31
C ILE A 458 11.98 19.60 -17.71
N PRO A 459 13.21 19.37 -18.21
CA PRO A 459 13.69 18.02 -18.49
C PRO A 459 13.92 17.27 -17.17
N ALA A 460 13.39 16.06 -17.09
CA ALA A 460 13.57 15.16 -15.94
C ALA A 460 14.02 13.79 -16.47
N ASP A 461 15.33 13.64 -16.62
CA ASP A 461 15.95 12.36 -16.94
C ASP A 461 16.16 11.60 -15.63
N VAL A 462 15.38 10.54 -15.42
CA VAL A 462 15.28 9.85 -14.15
C VAL A 462 16.39 8.81 -14.04
N VAL A 463 17.11 8.80 -12.91
CA VAL A 463 18.08 7.74 -12.62
C VAL A 463 17.34 6.41 -12.53
N ASN A 464 17.69 5.50 -13.44
CA ASN A 464 17.05 4.19 -13.53
C ASN A 464 17.64 3.20 -12.53
N GLY A 465 16.80 2.28 -12.07
CA GLY A 465 17.23 1.21 -11.20
C GLY A 465 18.13 0.19 -11.92
N LEU A 466 19.24 -0.20 -11.31
CA LEU A 466 20.06 -1.31 -11.78
C LEU A 466 19.39 -2.66 -11.44
N HIS A 467 18.38 -3.04 -12.22
CA HIS A 467 17.61 -4.28 -11.99
C HIS A 467 18.30 -5.53 -12.55
N VAL A 468 19.06 -5.41 -13.65
CA VAL A 468 19.69 -6.55 -14.34
C VAL A 468 21.13 -6.22 -14.70
N PHE A 469 22.07 -7.07 -14.28
CA PHE A 469 23.45 -7.08 -14.76
C PHE A 469 23.68 -8.28 -15.66
N ALA A 470 24.17 -8.05 -16.88
CA ALA A 470 24.50 -9.11 -17.84
C ALA A 470 25.97 -8.97 -18.26
N GLY A 471 26.75 -10.03 -18.06
CA GLY A 471 28.17 -10.07 -18.44
C GLY A 471 28.50 -11.31 -19.27
N ARG A 472 29.32 -11.13 -20.30
CA ARG A 472 29.91 -12.23 -21.08
C ARG A 472 31.39 -12.36 -20.68
N ILE A 473 31.82 -13.57 -20.34
CA ILE A 473 33.23 -13.86 -20.04
C ILE A 473 33.85 -14.49 -21.28
N ASP A 474 34.80 -13.78 -21.90
CA ASP A 474 35.54 -14.26 -23.06
C ASP A 474 36.87 -14.85 -22.59
N LEU A 475 37.13 -16.11 -22.97
CA LEU A 475 38.37 -16.81 -22.65
C LEU A 475 39.51 -16.31 -23.55
N TYR A 476 40.59 -15.85 -22.92
CA TYR A 476 41.87 -15.60 -23.59
C TYR A 476 42.89 -16.63 -23.09
N LEU A 477 43.63 -17.24 -24.03
CA LEU A 477 44.70 -18.20 -23.77
C LEU A 477 46.06 -17.59 -24.10
#